data_AF-A0A3D4CKA1-F1
#
_entry.id   AF-A0A3D4CKA1-F1
#
_cell.length_a   1.000
_cell.length_b   1.000
_cell.length_c   1.000
_cell.angle_alpha   90.00
_cell.angle_beta   90.00
_cell.angle_gamma   90.00
#
_symmetry.space_group_name_H-M   'P 1'
#
loop_
_entity.id
_entity.type
_entity.pdbx_description
1 polymer ?
#
loop_
_entity_poly.entity_id
_entity_poly.type
_entity_poly.pdbx_seq_one_letter_code
_entity_poly.pdbx_strand_id
1 'polypeptide(L)'
;MKHKSKHKLTNANQIAKVVTINDLKDKEFSGKEISHKERLAIINYDRYRLNMLKKVQHNEHKFHQIYFKLQAEANLLPFTEFLKEKYF
;
A
#
# COMPACT_ATOMS: atom_id res chain seq x y z
N MET A 1 10.36 43.75 -30.89
CA MET A 1 11.02 43.53 -29.58
C MET A 1 10.04 42.83 -28.64
N LYS A 2 10.47 41.72 -28.01
CA LYS A 2 10.22 41.30 -26.61
C LYS A 2 8.76 41.22 -26.11
N HIS A 3 8.22 40.15 -25.52
CA HIS A 3 8.72 38.87 -25.03
C HIS A 3 7.54 37.89 -24.97
N LYS A 4 7.78 36.61 -25.32
CA LYS A 4 6.95 35.48 -24.92
C LYS A 4 6.94 35.41 -23.39
N SER A 5 5.77 35.43 -22.74
CA SER A 5 5.61 34.76 -21.44
C SER A 5 4.85 33.46 -21.67
N LYS A 6 5.59 32.42 -22.07
CA LYS A 6 5.19 31.05 -21.73
C LYS A 6 5.41 30.95 -20.23
N HIS A 7 4.36 31.09 -19.44
CA HIS A 7 4.43 30.59 -18.06
C HIS A 7 4.57 29.07 -18.16
N LYS A 8 5.83 28.61 -18.18
CA LYS A 8 6.20 27.26 -17.79
C LYS A 8 5.64 27.08 -16.39
N LEU A 9 4.63 26.23 -16.25
CA LEU A 9 4.26 25.63 -14.98
C LEU A 9 5.46 24.81 -14.51
N THR A 10 6.37 25.46 -13.79
CA THR A 10 7.53 24.85 -13.17
C THR A 10 7.11 24.17 -11.88
N ASN A 11 7.22 22.84 -11.86
CA ASN A 11 7.50 21.99 -10.69
C ASN A 11 6.76 22.31 -9.39
N ALA A 12 5.46 22.00 -9.34
CA ALA A 12 4.74 21.81 -8.09
C ALA A 12 4.13 20.40 -8.05
N ASN A 13 4.70 19.53 -7.21
CA ASN A 13 4.06 18.35 -6.61
C ASN A 13 3.64 17.17 -7.51
N GLN A 14 4.57 16.57 -8.26
CA GLN A 14 4.51 15.12 -8.43
C GLN A 14 4.96 14.44 -7.13
N ILE A 15 4.11 14.46 -6.09
CA ILE A 15 4.22 13.42 -5.07
C ILE A 15 3.86 12.16 -5.84
N ALA A 16 4.86 11.35 -6.20
CA ALA A 16 4.61 10.06 -6.84
C ALA A 16 3.57 9.33 -5.99
N LYS A 17 2.37 9.11 -6.54
CA LYS A 17 1.28 8.46 -5.81
C LYS A 17 1.82 7.11 -5.35
N VAL A 18 1.99 6.95 -4.04
CA VAL A 18 2.39 5.67 -3.46
C VAL A 18 1.28 4.67 -3.79
N VAL A 19 1.63 3.61 -4.51
CA VAL A 19 0.70 2.49 -4.77
C VAL A 19 0.73 1.59 -3.55
N THR A 20 -0.41 1.45 -2.89
CA THR A 20 -0.57 0.72 -1.63
C THR A 20 -1.17 -0.66 -1.84
N ILE A 21 -1.25 -1.48 -0.79
CA ILE A 21 -1.92 -2.79 -0.89
C ILE A 21 -3.41 -2.62 -1.22
N ASN A 22 -4.08 -1.63 -0.63
CA ASN A 22 -5.50 -1.41 -0.92
C ASN A 22 -5.71 -0.88 -2.34
N ASP A 23 -4.83 -0.02 -2.87
CA ASP A 23 -4.90 0.36 -4.30
C ASP A 23 -4.80 -0.87 -5.21
N LEU A 24 -3.94 -1.85 -4.87
CA LEU A 24 -3.81 -3.08 -5.65
C LEU A 24 -5.03 -4.00 -5.54
N LYS A 25 -5.64 -4.10 -4.35
CA LYS A 25 -6.86 -4.87 -4.15
C LYS A 25 -8.05 -4.26 -4.88
N ASP A 26 -8.19 -2.94 -4.86
CA ASP A 26 -9.21 -2.22 -5.62
C ASP A 26 -8.99 -2.39 -7.14
N LYS A 27 -7.74 -2.34 -7.58
CA LYS A 27 -7.35 -2.62 -8.97
C LYS A 27 -7.77 -4.02 -9.39
N GLU A 28 -7.43 -5.04 -8.61
CA GLU A 28 -7.82 -6.44 -8.86
C GLU A 28 -9.35 -6.62 -8.85
N PHE A 29 -10.04 -6.05 -7.86
CA PHE A 29 -11.50 -6.11 -7.75
C PHE A 29 -12.20 -5.45 -8.94
N SER A 30 -11.62 -4.36 -9.47
CA SER A 30 -12.11 -3.69 -10.68
C SER A 30 -11.84 -4.46 -11.99
N GLY A 31 -11.27 -5.66 -11.92
CA GLY A 31 -10.92 -6.49 -13.07
C GLY A 31 -9.71 -6.00 -13.85
N LYS A 32 -8.94 -5.03 -13.31
CA LYS A 32 -7.71 -4.56 -13.96
C LYS A 32 -6.57 -5.53 -13.68
N GLU A 33 -5.71 -5.71 -14.68
CA GLU A 33 -4.56 -6.60 -14.59
C GLU A 33 -3.59 -6.15 -13.50
N ILE A 34 -3.22 -7.08 -12.61
CA ILE A 34 -2.13 -6.89 -11.65
C ILE A 34 -0.93 -7.74 -12.04
N SER A 35 0.26 -7.16 -11.96
CA SER A 35 1.50 -7.86 -12.24
C SER A 35 1.79 -8.95 -11.21
N HIS A 36 2.68 -9.89 -11.56
CA HIS A 36 3.11 -10.93 -10.63
C HIS A 36 3.70 -10.35 -9.32
N LYS A 37 4.46 -9.25 -9.42
CA LYS A 37 5.06 -8.57 -8.27
C LYS A 37 4.01 -7.91 -7.36
N GLU A 38 3.00 -7.26 -7.94
CA GLU A 38 1.86 -6.69 -7.21
C GLU A 38 1.07 -7.79 -6.49
N ARG A 39 0.79 -8.90 -7.19
CA ARG A 39 0.11 -10.08 -6.62
C ARG A 39 0.91 -10.69 -5.46
N LEU A 40 2.23 -10.83 -5.62
CA LEU A 40 3.10 -11.33 -4.56
C LEU A 40 3.05 -10.44 -3.30
N ALA A 41 3.03 -9.13 -3.45
CA ALA A 41 2.91 -8.21 -2.32
C ALA A 41 1.57 -8.35 -1.58
N ILE A 42 0.46 -8.53 -2.30
CA ILE A 42 -0.85 -8.84 -1.68
C ILE A 42 -0.77 -10.12 -0.85
N ILE A 43 -0.21 -11.19 -1.43
CA ILE A 43 -0.07 -12.49 -0.76
C ILE A 43 0.76 -12.37 0.52
N ASN A 44 1.91 -11.68 0.45
CA ASN A 44 2.79 -11.49 1.60
C ASN A 44 2.10 -10.67 2.70
N TYR A 45 1.43 -9.57 2.34
CA TYR A 45 0.66 -8.78 3.30
C TYR A 45 -0.45 -9.61 3.97
N ASP A 46 -1.20 -10.40 3.20
CA ASP A 46 -2.30 -11.21 3.74
C ASP A 46 -1.78 -12.28 4.71
N ARG A 47 -0.65 -12.94 4.39
CA ARG A 47 0.03 -13.88 5.30
C ARG A 47 0.50 -13.17 6.57
N TYR A 48 1.18 -12.04 6.43
CA TYR A 48 1.64 -11.24 7.56
C TYR A 48 0.48 -10.80 8.47
N ARG A 49 -0.60 -10.27 7.89
CA ARG A 49 -1.80 -9.85 8.62
C ARG A 49 -2.38 -11.00 9.44
N LEU A 50 -2.58 -12.16 8.81
CA LEU A 50 -3.12 -13.34 9.49
C LEU A 50 -2.20 -13.80 10.64
N ASN A 51 -0.89 -13.86 10.41
CA ASN A 51 0.07 -14.26 11.42
C ASN A 51 0.08 -13.30 12.62
N MET A 52 0.00 -11.99 12.38
CA MET A 52 -0.03 -11.00 13.45
C MET A 52 -1.33 -11.06 14.27
N LEU A 53 -2.48 -11.21 13.61
CA LEU A 53 -3.77 -11.30 14.30
C LEU A 53 -3.90 -12.59 15.10
N LYS A 54 -3.45 -13.73 14.56
CA LYS A 54 -3.44 -15.01 15.27
C LYS A 54 -2.66 -14.96 16.58
N LYS A 55 -1.53 -14.25 16.62
CA LYS A 55 -0.70 -14.10 17.84
C LYS A 55 -1.43 -13.39 18.99
N VAL A 56 -2.45 -12.59 18.68
CA VAL A 56 -3.19 -11.79 19.68
C VAL A 56 -4.67 -12.14 19.75
N GLN A 57 -5.12 -13.21 19.09
CA GLN A 57 -6.53 -13.56 18.92
C GLN A 57 -7.30 -13.77 20.23
N HIS A 58 -6.62 -14.11 21.32
CA HIS A 58 -7.22 -14.32 22.65
C HIS A 58 -7.24 -13.04 23.51
N ASN A 59 -6.80 -11.89 22.97
CA ASN A 59 -6.82 -10.61 23.65
C ASN A 59 -7.49 -9.56 22.75
N GLU A 60 -8.76 -9.30 23.00
CA GLU A 60 -9.60 -8.41 22.19
C GLU A 60 -8.99 -7.01 22.01
N HIS A 61 -8.56 -6.37 23.11
CA HIS A 61 -7.96 -5.05 23.04
C HIS A 61 -6.70 -5.03 22.17
N LYS A 62 -5.79 -5.99 22.33
CA LYS A 62 -4.60 -6.11 21.47
C LYS A 62 -4.96 -6.45 20.03
N PHE A 63 -5.97 -7.28 19.82
CA PHE A 63 -6.45 -7.63 18.49
C PHE A 63 -6.90 -6.37 17.74
N HIS A 64 -7.72 -5.52 18.35
CA HIS A 64 -8.15 -4.26 17.74
C HIS A 64 -6.99 -3.32 17.44
N GLN A 65 -6.04 -3.16 18.37
CA GLN A 65 -4.86 -2.34 18.15
C GLN A 65 -4.03 -2.82 16.95
N ILE A 66 -3.77 -4.13 16.86
CA ILE A 66 -3.02 -4.73 15.75
C ILE A 66 -3.81 -4.64 14.45
N TYR A 67 -5.12 -4.86 14.48
CA TYR A 67 -6.00 -4.75 13.32
C TYR A 67 -5.96 -3.33 12.73
N PHE A 68 -6.13 -2.29 13.55
CA PHE A 68 -6.08 -0.91 13.08
C PHE A 68 -4.71 -0.54 12.51
N LYS A 69 -3.63 -0.99 13.16
CA LYS A 69 -2.28 -0.79 12.64
C LYS A 69 -2.12 -1.41 11.25
N LEU A 70 -2.52 -2.67 11.07
CA LEU A 70 -2.41 -3.38 9.78
C LEU A 70 -3.24 -2.70 8.69
N GLN A 71 -4.44 -2.22 9.03
CA GLN A 71 -5.29 -1.49 8.10
C GLN A 71 -4.69 -0.13 7.69
N ALA A 72 -4.06 0.57 8.62
CA ALA A 72 -3.31 1.80 8.31
C ALA A 72 -2.11 1.50 7.39
N GLU A 73 -1.33 0.45 7.70
CA GLU A 73 -0.18 0.04 6.88
C GLU A 73 -0.60 -0.30 5.44
N ALA A 74 -1.71 -1.01 5.25
CA ALA A 74 -2.23 -1.34 3.92
C ALA A 74 -2.68 -0.13 3.08
N ASN A 75 -3.03 0.98 3.73
CA ASN A 75 -3.47 2.23 3.10
C ASN A 75 -2.36 3.28 2.94
N LEU A 76 -1.24 3.14 3.66
CA LEU A 76 -0.23 4.20 3.75
C LEU A 76 1.15 3.76 3.26
N LEU A 77 1.48 2.48 3.34
CA LEU A 77 2.79 1.98 2.93
C LEU A 77 2.80 1.62 1.44
N PRO A 78 3.93 1.85 0.73
CA PRO A 78 4.10 1.35 -0.62
C PRO A 78 4.00 -0.18 -0.62
N PHE A 79 3.35 -0.76 -1.62
CA PHE A 79 3.20 -2.22 -1.71
C PHE A 79 4.54 -2.95 -1.71
N THR A 80 5.61 -2.29 -2.17
CA THR A 80 6.98 -2.82 -2.18
C THR A 80 7.53 -3.07 -0.78
N GLU A 81 6.97 -2.46 0.26
CA GLU A 81 7.33 -2.76 1.65
C GLU A 81 7.09 -4.25 1.95
N PHE A 82 5.97 -4.79 1.48
CA PHE A 82 5.56 -6.18 1.69
C PHE A 82 6.29 -7.18 0.77
N LEU A 83 7.28 -6.72 0.01
CA LEU A 83 8.22 -7.56 -0.71
C LEU A 83 9.53 -7.78 0.06
N LYS A 84 9.66 -7.20 1.25
CA LYS A 84 10.83 -7.44 2.11
C LYS A 84 10.70 -8.77 2.85
N GLU A 85 11.83 -9.41 3.09
CA GLU A 85 11.93 -10.75 3.70
C GLU A 85 11.20 -10.88 5.04
N LYS A 86 11.13 -9.81 5.83
CA LYS A 86 10.42 -9.79 7.12
C LYS A 86 8.90 -10.07 7.02
N TYR A 87 8.33 -10.08 5.81
CA TYR A 87 6.92 -10.34 5.54
C TYR A 87 6.67 -11.69 4.86
N PHE A 88 7.70 -12.53 4.68
CA PHE A 88 7.58 -13.84 4.04
C PHE A 88 7.18 -14.93 5.06
#